data_AF-A0A3B0IZS5-F1
#
_entry.id   AF-A0A3B0IZS5-F1
#
_cell.length_a   1.000
_cell.length_b   1.000
_cell.length_c   1.000
_cell.angle_alpha   90.00
_cell.angle_beta   90.00
_cell.angle_gamma   90.00
#
_symmetry.space_group_name_H-M   'P 1'
#
loop_
_entity.id
_entity.type
_entity.pdbx_description
1 polymer ?
#
loop_
_entity_poly.entity_id
_entity_poly.type
_entity_poly.pdbx_seq_one_letter_code
_entity_poly.pdbx_strand_id
1 'polypeptide(L)'
;MSLEDPFFVVKDEVFKALNKTRGLYLRWRELGEDGGAEVEWTTTELRNSLRSIEWDLEDLEDTINILFLNCIAANVIVWGDNDQRRRCVASHL
;
A
#
# COMPACT_ATOMS: atom_id res chain seq x y z
N MET A 1 24.20 -5.38 4.80
CA MET A 1 22.85 -5.32 4.25
C MET A 1 22.38 -3.89 4.43
N SER A 2 22.08 -3.18 3.34
CA SER A 2 21.45 -1.85 3.44
C SER A 2 20.02 -2.06 3.91
N LEU A 3 19.62 -1.39 4.99
CA LEU A 3 18.22 -1.31 5.41
C LEU A 3 17.46 -0.55 4.31
N GLU A 4 16.69 -1.26 3.49
CA GLU A 4 15.71 -0.62 2.61
C GLU A 4 14.71 0.16 3.44
N ASP A 5 14.31 1.35 2.95
CA ASP A 5 13.33 2.18 3.65
C ASP A 5 12.03 1.36 3.79
N PRO A 6 11.50 1.19 5.03
CA PRO A 6 10.30 0.39 5.27
C PRO A 6 9.11 0.82 4.40
N PHE A 7 9.05 2.07 3.95
CA PHE A 7 8.02 2.52 3.02
C PHE A 7 8.11 1.92 1.64
N PHE A 8 9.32 1.85 1.06
CA PHE A 8 9.47 1.30 -0.27
C PHE A 8 9.19 -0.20 -0.25
N VAL A 9 9.55 -0.88 0.85
CA VAL A 9 9.18 -2.28 1.09
C VAL A 9 7.67 -2.44 1.11
N VAL A 10 6.95 -1.70 1.96
CA VAL A 10 5.48 -1.83 2.08
C VAL A 10 4.76 -1.38 0.80
N LYS A 11 5.23 -0.31 0.15
CA LYS A 11 4.74 0.11 -1.17
C LYS A 11 4.86 -1.02 -2.18
N ASP A 12 6.02 -1.66 -2.29
CA ASP A 12 6.24 -2.76 -3.22
C ASP A 12 5.40 -3.99 -2.87
N GLU A 13 5.17 -4.26 -1.58
CA GLU A 13 4.27 -5.33 -1.11
C GLU A 13 2.82 -5.06 -1.53
N VAL A 14 2.32 -3.84 -1.36
CA VAL A 14 0.99 -3.43 -1.84
C VAL A 14 0.87 -3.56 -3.36
N PHE A 15 1.90 -3.15 -4.12
CA PHE A 15 1.91 -3.32 -5.57
C PHE A 15 1.91 -4.81 -5.99
N LYS A 16 2.64 -5.67 -5.29
CA LYS A 16 2.63 -7.12 -5.53
C LYS A 16 1.26 -7.72 -5.22
N ALA A 17 0.66 -7.35 -4.09
CA ALA A 17 -0.68 -7.79 -3.70
C ALA A 17 -1.73 -7.36 -4.74
N LEU A 18 -1.70 -6.11 -5.19
CA LEU A 18 -2.58 -5.60 -6.25
C LEU A 18 -2.44 -6.38 -7.56
N ASN A 19 -1.21 -6.67 -8.00
CA ASN A 19 -1.00 -7.44 -9.22
C ASN A 19 -1.55 -8.87 -9.10
N LYS A 20 -1.38 -9.52 -7.95
CA LYS A 20 -1.96 -10.84 -7.68
C LYS A 20 -3.49 -10.79 -7.69
N THR A 21 -4.09 -9.83 -6.98
CA THR A 21 -5.55 -9.63 -6.93
C THR A 21 -6.12 -9.33 -8.31
N ARG A 22 -5.40 -8.59 -9.16
CA ARG A 22 -5.81 -8.32 -10.55
C ARG A 22 -5.86 -9.61 -11.37
N GLY A 23 -4.88 -10.49 -11.25
CA GLY A 23 -4.91 -11.81 -11.90
C GLY A 23 -6.11 -12.64 -11.44
N LEU A 24 -6.38 -12.66 -10.14
CA LEU A 24 -7.52 -13.35 -9.55
C LEU A 24 -8.86 -12.77 -10.03
N TYR A 25 -8.96 -11.45 -10.17
CA TYR A 25 -10.14 -10.75 -10.70
C TYR A 25 -10.43 -11.15 -12.16
N LEU A 26 -9.40 -11.21 -13.00
CA LEU A 26 -9.58 -11.63 -14.40
C LEU A 26 -10.10 -13.08 -14.47
N ARG A 27 -9.53 -13.98 -13.67
CA ARG A 27 -10.00 -15.37 -13.57
C ARG A 27 -11.44 -15.46 -13.07
N TRP A 28 -11.80 -14.71 -12.04
CA TRP A 28 -13.17 -14.62 -11.53
C TRP A 28 -14.14 -14.15 -12.62
N ARG A 29 -13.73 -13.16 -13.43
CA ARG A 29 -14.53 -12.63 -14.54
C ARG A 29 -14.72 -13.65 -15.67
N GLU A 30 -13.71 -14.47 -15.94
CA GLU A 30 -13.78 -15.55 -16.95
C GLU A 30 -14.71 -16.68 -16.54
N LEU A 31 -14.80 -16.99 -15.24
CA LEU A 31 -15.66 -18.07 -14.73
C LEU A 31 -17.16 -17.77 -14.88
N GLY A 32 -17.57 -16.48 -14.84
CA GLY A 32 -18.98 -16.07 -14.97
C GLY A 32 -19.89 -16.66 -13.89
N GLU A 33 -21.21 -16.69 -14.10
CA GLU A 33 -22.15 -17.32 -13.16
C GLU A 33 -22.13 -18.86 -13.19
N ASP A 34 -21.55 -19.45 -14.24
CA ASP A 34 -21.57 -20.90 -14.48
C ASP A 34 -20.49 -21.67 -13.71
N GLY A 35 -19.53 -20.97 -13.10
CA GLY A 35 -18.40 -21.59 -12.40
C GLY A 35 -18.69 -22.10 -10.98
N GLY A 36 -19.94 -22.03 -10.51
CA GLY A 36 -20.41 -22.68 -9.29
C GLY A 36 -19.49 -22.48 -8.06
N ALA A 37 -18.95 -23.58 -7.53
CA ALA A 37 -18.08 -23.56 -6.35
C ALA A 37 -16.72 -22.87 -6.59
N GLU A 38 -16.19 -22.92 -7.81
CA GLU A 38 -14.93 -22.22 -8.14
C GLU A 38 -15.14 -20.70 -8.13
N VAL A 39 -16.30 -20.22 -8.59
CA VAL A 39 -16.68 -18.79 -8.51
C VAL A 39 -16.81 -18.35 -7.07
N GLU A 40 -17.48 -19.13 -6.22
CA GLU A 40 -17.62 -18.81 -4.79
C GLU A 40 -16.27 -18.72 -4.08
N TRP A 41 -15.39 -19.70 -4.32
CA TRP A 41 -14.03 -19.68 -3.79
C TRP A 41 -13.25 -18.45 -4.30
N THR A 42 -13.25 -18.21 -5.61
CA THR A 42 -12.50 -17.09 -6.21
C THR A 42 -13.06 -15.73 -5.73
N THR A 43 -14.38 -15.63 -5.53
CA THR A 43 -15.03 -14.44 -4.95
C THR A 43 -14.57 -14.20 -3.52
N THR A 44 -14.52 -15.25 -2.70
CA THR A 44 -14.10 -15.17 -1.30
C THR A 44 -12.63 -14.76 -1.20
N GLU A 45 -11.78 -15.38 -1.99
CA GLU A 45 -10.35 -15.08 -2.02
C GLU A 45 -10.07 -13.65 -2.51
N LEU A 46 -10.86 -13.16 -3.50
CA LEU A 46 -10.78 -11.79 -3.97
C LEU A 46 -11.12 -10.79 -2.86
N ARG A 47 -12.20 -11.04 -2.10
CA ARG A 47 -12.61 -10.19 -0.97
C ARG A 47 -11.58 -10.16 0.14
N ASN A 48 -10.99 -11.31 0.46
CA ASN A 48 -9.92 -11.40 1.45
C ASN A 48 -8.68 -10.62 0.99
N SER A 49 -8.29 -10.78 -0.27
CA SER A 49 -7.13 -10.08 -0.85
C SER A 49 -7.34 -8.56 -0.87
N LEU A 50 -8.53 -8.09 -1.24
CA LEU A 50 -8.87 -6.66 -1.21
C LEU A 50 -8.85 -6.10 0.22
N ARG A 51 -9.40 -6.83 1.19
CA ARG A 51 -9.34 -6.42 2.61
C ARG A 51 -7.91 -6.31 3.14
N SER A 52 -7.05 -7.24 2.76
CA SER A 52 -5.63 -7.17 3.13
C SER A 52 -4.98 -5.91 2.56
N ILE A 53 -5.27 -5.57 1.30
CA ILE A 53 -4.74 -4.35 0.67
C ILE A 53 -5.28 -3.09 1.35
N GLU A 54 -6.55 -3.07 1.75
CA GLU A 54 -7.12 -1.95 2.50
C GLU A 54 -6.37 -1.72 3.83
N TRP A 55 -6.11 -2.79 4.59
CA TRP A 55 -5.32 -2.69 5.83
C TRP A 55 -3.89 -2.20 5.58
N ASP A 56 -3.21 -2.72 4.55
CA ASP A 56 -1.85 -2.26 4.22
C ASP A 56 -1.82 -0.77 3.85
N LEU A 57 -2.89 -0.25 3.21
CA LEU A 57 -3.03 1.16 2.88
C LEU A 57 -3.31 2.03 4.11
N GLU A 58 -4.13 1.55 5.05
CA GLU A 58 -4.36 2.20 6.34
C GLU A 58 -3.04 2.34 7.12
N ASP A 59 -2.25 1.27 7.20
CA ASP A 59 -0.93 1.28 7.87
C ASP A 59 0.06 2.25 7.20
N LEU A 60 0.03 2.35 5.87
CA LEU A 60 0.84 3.31 5.12
C LEU A 60 0.41 4.77 5.41
N GLU A 61 -0.88 5.03 5.49
CA GLU A 61 -1.42 6.35 5.84
C GLU A 61 -1.03 6.75 7.26
N ASP A 62 -1.17 5.83 8.22
CA ASP A 62 -0.73 6.04 9.60
C ASP A 62 0.77 6.33 9.69
N THR A 63 1.59 5.60 8.91
CA THR A 63 3.04 5.85 8.84
C THR A 63 3.34 7.26 8.31
N ILE A 64 2.63 7.72 7.27
CA ILE A 64 2.79 9.07 6.72
C ILE A 64 2.38 10.12 7.75
N ASN A 65 1.28 9.89 8.48
CA ASN A 65 0.79 10.78 9.52
C ASN A 65 1.77 10.90 10.69
N ILE A 66 2.35 9.78 11.15
CA ILE A 66 3.40 9.77 12.18
C ILE A 66 4.63 10.57 11.71
N LEU A 67 5.08 10.37 10.47
CA LEU A 67 6.20 11.13 9.92
C LEU A 67 5.89 12.64 9.83
N PHE A 68 4.65 12.99 9.47
CA PHE A 68 4.21 14.38 9.36
C PHE A 68 4.10 15.08 10.74
N LEU A 69 3.53 14.40 11.74
CA LEU A 69 3.46 14.89 13.12
C LEU A 69 4.85 15.11 13.74
N ASN A 70 5.78 14.18 13.52
CA ASN A 70 7.17 14.34 13.96
C ASN A 70 7.86 15.53 13.27
N CYS A 71 7.60 15.77 11.98
CA CYS A 71 8.13 16.96 11.29
C CYS A 71 7.58 18.28 11.83
N ILE A 72 6.27 18.33 12.14
CA ILE A 72 5.65 19.53 12.74
C ILE A 72 6.23 19.79 14.13
N ALA A 73 6.36 18.75 14.97
CA ALA A 73 6.93 18.88 16.31
C ALA A 73 8.39 19.37 16.28
N ALA A 74 9.15 19.01 15.24
CA ALA A 74 10.50 19.48 15.02
C ALA A 74 10.57 20.95 14.53
N ASN A 75 9.45 21.63 14.28
CA ASN A 75 9.39 22.99 13.72
C ASN A 75 10.13 23.14 12.36
N VAL A 76 10.23 22.04 11.61
CA VAL A 76 10.89 21.98 10.30
C VAL A 76 9.83 21.73 9.24
N ILE A 77 9.45 22.77 8.48
CA ILE A 77 8.54 22.62 7.34
C ILE A 77 9.15 23.32 6.12
N VAL A 78 9.66 22.52 5.17
CA VAL A 78 9.84 22.95 3.78
C VAL A 78 9.21 21.90 2.88
N TRP A 79 8.33 22.35 1.99
CA TRP A 79 7.69 21.53 0.96
C TRP A 79 8.58 21.54 -0.28
N GLY A 80 9.23 20.42 -0.56
CA GLY A 80 10.02 20.22 -1.78
C GLY A 80 9.16 19.60 -2.88
N ASP A 81 9.06 20.28 -4.02
CA ASP A 81 8.12 20.03 -5.12
C ASP A 81 8.46 18.83 -6.04
N ASN A 82 9.16 17.80 -5.53
CA ASN A 82 9.47 16.62 -6.33
C ASN A 82 9.12 15.33 -5.60
N ASP A 83 8.08 14.71 -6.14
CA ASP A 83 7.60 13.34 -6.06
C ASP A 83 8.31 12.37 -5.09
N GLN A 84 7.50 11.80 -4.19
CA GLN A 84 7.69 10.52 -3.47
C GLN A 84 8.29 10.47 -2.04
N ARG A 85 8.51 11.59 -1.33
CA ARG A 85 8.23 11.72 0.14
C ARG A 85 8.65 13.08 0.70
N ARG A 86 7.81 13.61 1.59
CA ARG A 86 8.12 14.72 2.52
C ARG A 86 9.26 14.28 3.45
N ARG A 87 10.51 14.50 3.04
CA ARG A 87 11.68 14.28 3.91
C ARG A 87 11.84 15.45 4.86
N CYS A 88 11.80 15.18 6.17
CA CYS A 88 12.41 16.07 7.16
C CYS A 88 13.93 16.04 6.96
N VAL A 89 14.48 17.04 6.27
CA VAL A 89 15.93 17.25 6.25
C VAL A 89 16.20 18.36 7.27
N ALA A 90 16.87 18.00 8.37
CA ALA A 90 17.42 18.99 9.28
C ALA A 90 18.39 19.86 8.48
N SER A 91 18.01 21.10 8.19
CA SER A 91 18.97 22.08 7.69
C SER A 91 20.01 22.23 8.79
N HIS A 92 21.17 21.61 8.61
CA HIS A 92 22.34 21.87 9.44
C HIS A 92 22.64 23.36 9.31
N LEU A 93 22.44 24.09 10.41
CA LEU A 93 23.26 25.26 10.72
C LEU A 93 24.62 24.75 11.21
#